data_AF-A0A561THS3-F1
#
_entry.id   AF-A0A561THS3-F1
#
_cell.length_a   1.000
_cell.length_b   1.000
_cell.length_c   1.000
_cell.angle_alpha   90.00
_cell.angle_beta   90.00
_cell.angle_gamma   90.00
#
_symmetry.space_group_name_H-M   'P 1'
#
loop_
_entity.id
_entity.type
_entity.pdbx_description
1 polymer ?
#
loop_
_entity_poly.entity_id
_entity_poly.type
_entity_poly.pdbx_seq_one_letter_code
_entity_poly.pdbx_strand_id
1 'polypeptide(L)' 'MYRVLTGPDDAAFCRRVSEALERGYRLHEGPAVTFDGERVIVAQAVVWAPTAD' A
#
# COMPACT_ATOMS: atom_id res chain seq x y z
N MET A 1 -3.26 -13.08 -4.00
CA MET A 1 -4.38 -12.17 -3.64
C MET A 1 -3.94 -10.73 -3.83
N TYR A 2 -4.70 -9.90 -4.55
CA TYR A 2 -4.38 -8.47 -4.78
C TYR A 2 -5.21 -7.56 -3.85
N ARG A 3 -4.61 -6.49 -3.33
CA ARG A 3 -5.28 -5.47 -2.52
C ARG A 3 -4.67 -4.09 -2.76
N VAL A 4 -5.50 -3.05 -2.75
CA VAL A 4 -5.03 -1.64 -2.75
C VAL A 4 -5.29 -1.02 -1.38
N LEU A 5 -4.27 -0.42 -0.80
CA LEU A 5 -4.37 0.42 0.39
C LEU A 5 -4.40 1.88 -0.06
N THR A 6 -5.39 2.65 0.39
CA THR A 6 -5.50 4.09 0.10
C THR A 6 -5.68 4.91 1.37
N GLY A 7 -5.17 6.13 1.38
CA GLY A 7 -5.34 7.09 2.47
C GLY A 7 -4.39 8.28 2.33
N PRO A 8 -4.41 9.22 3.29
CA PRO A 8 -3.49 10.35 3.31
C PRO A 8 -2.03 9.91 3.38
N ASP A 9 -1.11 10.72 2.85
CA ASP A 9 0.33 10.53 3.06
C ASP A 9 0.72 10.87 4.50
N ASP A 10 0.49 9.91 5.40
CA ASP A 10 0.75 10.05 6.84
C ASP A 10 1.29 8.76 7.48
N ALA A 11 1.70 8.88 8.74
CA ALA A 11 2.23 7.74 9.50
C ALA A 11 1.23 6.59 9.66
N ALA A 12 -0.08 6.85 9.65
CA ALA A 12 -1.09 5.79 9.73
C ALA A 12 -1.18 5.00 8.42
N PHE A 13 -1.07 5.67 7.27
CA PHE A 13 -0.94 5.01 5.98
C PHE A 13 0.32 4.12 5.93
N CYS A 14 1.48 4.69 6.28
CA CYS A 14 2.74 3.95 6.32
C CYS A 14 2.65 2.69 7.19
N ARG A 15 2.09 2.79 8.40
CA ARG A 15 1.90 1.63 9.28
C ARG A 15 1.07 0.52 8.63
N ARG A 16 -0.04 0.84 7.96
CA ARG A 16 -0.87 -0.18 7.29
C ARG A 16 -0.13 -0.88 6.15
N VAL A 17 0.73 -0.16 5.42
CA VAL A 17 1.59 -0.77 4.40
C VAL A 17 2.60 -1.70 5.06
N SER A 18 3.30 -1.25 6.11
CA SER A 18 4.24 -2.08 6.88
C SER A 18 3.59 -3.33 7.45
N GLU A 19 2.40 -3.24 8.05
CA GLU A 19 1.65 -4.39 8.56
C GLU A 19 1.30 -5.39 7.45
N ALA A 20 0.99 -4.93 6.23
CA ALA A 20 0.76 -5.82 5.11
C ALA A 20 2.04 -6.57 4.71
N LEU A 21 3.17 -5.87 4.67
CA LEU A 21 4.47 -6.46 4.37
C LEU A 21 4.88 -7.50 5.44
N GLU A 22 4.69 -7.18 6.72
CA GLU A 22 4.94 -8.10 7.84
C GLU A 22 4.07 -9.37 7.75
N ARG A 23 2.85 -9.25 7.22
CA ARG A 23 1.97 -10.41 6.99
C ARG A 23 2.41 -11.28 5.81
N GLY A 24 3.38 -10.85 5.00
CA GLY A 24 3.89 -11.60 3.85
C GLY A 24 3.38 -11.10 2.49
N TYR A 25 2.67 -9.96 2.44
CA TYR A 25 2.40 -9.30 1.17
C TYR A 25 3.68 -8.69 0.58
N ARG A 26 3.72 -8.54 -0.74
CA ARG A 26 4.76 -7.81 -1.48
C ARG A 26 4.17 -6.54 -2.08
N LEU A 27 4.98 -5.48 -2.20
CA LEU A 27 4.60 -4.30 -2.97
C LEU A 27 4.42 -4.69 -4.44
N HIS A 28 3.35 -4.19 -5.05
CA HIS A 28 3.17 -4.26 -6.49
C HIS A 28 3.45 -2.87 -7.07
N GLU A 29 4.57 -2.75 -7.78
CA GLU A 29 5.10 -1.49 -8.32
C GLU A 29 5.17 -0.34 -7.28
N GLY A 30 5.52 0.85 -7.76
CA GLY A 30 5.50 2.08 -6.97
C GLY A 30 4.08 2.57 -6.64
N PRO A 31 3.94 3.40 -5.59
CA PRO A 31 2.66 3.98 -5.22
C PRO A 31 2.17 4.99 -6.26
N ALA A 32 0.84 5.12 -6.37
CA ALA A 32 0.21 6.26 -7.02
C ALA A 32 -0.07 7.35 -5.99
N VAL A 33 0.16 8.62 -6.35
CA VAL A 33 0.00 9.77 -5.47
C VAL A 33 -0.81 10.85 -6.18
N THR A 34 -1.79 11.43 -5.50
CA THR A 34 -2.61 12.53 -6.02
C THR A 34 -2.95 13.53 -4.92
N PHE A 35 -3.34 14.75 -5.28
CA PHE A 35 -3.80 15.77 -4.34
C PHE A 35 -5.32 15.94 -4.49
N ASP A 36 -6.08 15.80 -3.41
CA ASP A 36 -7.55 15.84 -3.43
C ASP A 36 -8.15 17.25 -3.27
N GLY A 37 -7.29 18.28 -3.16
CA GLY A 37 -7.69 19.66 -2.87
C GLY A 37 -7.40 20.08 -1.41
N GLU A 38 -7.13 19.12 -0.53
CA GLU A 38 -6.81 19.37 0.89
C GLU A 38 -5.50 18.69 1.31
N ARG A 39 -5.28 17.44 0.88
CA ARG A 39 -4.14 16.63 1.28
C ARG A 39 -3.67 15.70 0.16
N VAL A 40 -2.44 15.20 0.31
CA VAL A 40 -1.90 14.17 -0.56
C VAL A 40 -2.53 12.82 -0.20
N ILE A 41 -3.07 12.14 -1.20
CA ILE A 41 -3.64 10.79 -1.10
C ILE A 41 -2.71 9.82 -1.84
N VAL A 42 -2.36 8.74 -1.14
CA VAL A 42 -1.52 7.66 -1.65
C VAL A 42 -2.37 6.43 -1.89
N ALA A 43 -2.09 5.71 -2.98
CA ALA A 43 -2.57 4.36 -3.22
C ALA A 43 -1.37 3.43 -3.41
N GLN A 44 -1.26 2.41 -2.57
CA GLN A 44 -0.24 1.36 -2.68
C GLN A 44 -0.91 0.02 -2.91
N ALA A 45 -0.61 -0.59 -4.05
CA ALA A 45 -1.01 -1.96 -4.34
C ALA A 45 -0.07 -2.96 -3.63
N VAL A 46 -0.66 -4.01 -3.07
CA VAL A 46 0.06 -5.13 -2.47
C VAL A 46 -0.50 -6.45 -2.97
N VAL A 47 0.38 -7.43 -3.17
CA VAL A 47 0.04 -8.77 -3.64
C VAL A 47 0.52 -9.83 -2.65
N TRP A 48 -0.36 -10.75 -2.31
CA TRP A 48 0.01 -12.02 -1.73
C TRP A 48 0.52 -12.91 -2.86
N ALA A 49 1.83 -13.04 -2.97
CA ALA A 49 2.46 -14.10 -3.73
C ALA A 49 2.57 -15.30 -2.79
N PRO A 50 1.73 -16.35 -2.94
CA PRO A 50 2.11 -17.64 -2.36
C PRO A 50 3.46 -17.97 -2.99
N THR A 51 4.42 -18.36 -2.15
CA THR A 51 5.75 -18.80 -2.58
C THR A 51 5.60 -19.62 -3.86
N ALA A 52 6.25 -19.19 -4.95
CA ALA A 52 6.45 -20.09 -6.07
C ALA A 52 7.31 -21.23 -5.52
N ASP A 53 6.68 -22.39 -5.27
CA ASP A 53 7.39 -23.66 -5.17
C ASP A 53 8.10 -23.95 -6.50
#